data_AF-A0AAU0MY10-F1
#
_entry.id   AF-A0AAU0MY10-F1
#
_cell.length_a   1.000
_cell.length_b   1.000
_cell.length_c   1.000
_cell.angle_alpha   90.00
_cell.angle_beta   90.00
_cell.angle_gamma   90.00
#
_symmetry.space_group_name_H-M   'P 1'
#
loop_
_entity.id
_entity.type
_entity.pdbx_description
1 polymer ?
#
loop_
_entity_poly.entity_id
_entity_poly.type
_entity_poly.pdbx_seq_one_letter_code
_entity_poly.pdbx_strand_id
1 'polypeptide(L)'
;MKEDALNYEKTRLPYYLVMDFWGADDACKLFADLDPYYAKEVLEGGERVFQIAPLLPGQSGTEEQGRRYLTYRKTWDSCDHTEWLNNERNPVKFGDDGERMLPVDYFLQWAYAKRIPIPWLEWADDNGYLDRSRQKLAFADANTIMLPINDPRISKQLIDMVQSAVARWGKWNPADKTTAPTNATVEGDLLKKGWKSPTMRKLAASIIRPENAPRGMSKKVTKKVQ
;
A
#
# COMPACT_ATOMS: atom_id res chain seq x y z
N MET A 1 7.66 -36.91 -3.43
CA MET A 1 7.62 -36.39 -4.81
C MET A 1 7.93 -34.92 -4.72
N LYS A 2 8.91 -34.42 -5.48
CA LYS A 2 9.05 -32.97 -5.66
C LYS A 2 7.77 -32.54 -6.36
N GLU A 3 6.99 -31.66 -5.73
CA GLU A 3 5.85 -31.05 -6.38
C GLU A 3 6.34 -30.48 -7.71
N ASP A 4 5.80 -31.00 -8.81
CA ASP A 4 5.97 -30.34 -10.10
C ASP A 4 5.42 -28.93 -9.88
N ALA A 5 6.32 -27.94 -9.81
CA ALA A 5 5.94 -26.55 -9.64
C ALA A 5 4.92 -26.24 -10.74
N LEU A 6 3.69 -25.97 -10.32
CA LEU A 6 2.58 -25.66 -11.22
C LEU A 6 3.06 -24.57 -12.19
N ASN A 7 2.99 -24.87 -13.49
CA ASN A 7 3.48 -23.94 -14.50
C ASN A 7 2.41 -22.88 -14.82
N TYR A 8 2.35 -21.86 -13.97
CA TYR A 8 1.47 -20.71 -14.15
C TYR A 8 1.83 -19.86 -15.38
N GLU A 9 3.05 -19.96 -15.93
CA GLU A 9 3.44 -19.22 -17.16
C GLU A 9 2.61 -19.66 -18.37
N LYS A 10 2.11 -20.90 -18.37
CA LYS A 10 1.25 -21.44 -19.43
C LYS A 10 -0.23 -21.05 -19.28
N THR A 11 -0.57 -20.24 -18.29
CA THR A 11 -1.92 -19.76 -18.01
C THR A 11 -2.11 -18.32 -18.52
N ARG A 12 -3.30 -17.75 -18.31
CA ARG A 12 -3.54 -16.31 -18.50
C ARG A 12 -3.19 -15.46 -17.28
N LEU A 13 -2.79 -16.06 -16.16
CA LEU A 13 -2.42 -15.33 -14.94
C LEU A 13 -1.36 -14.24 -15.19
N PRO A 14 -0.24 -14.48 -15.92
CA PRO A 14 0.72 -13.44 -16.26
C PRO A 14 0.09 -12.19 -16.88
N TYR A 15 -0.88 -12.37 -17.77
CA TYR A 15 -1.58 -11.26 -18.44
C TYR A 15 -2.36 -10.39 -17.45
N TYR A 16 -3.00 -10.98 -16.44
CA TYR A 16 -3.68 -10.22 -15.40
C TYR A 16 -2.70 -9.56 -14.44
N LEU A 17 -1.60 -10.23 -14.07
CA LEU A 17 -0.62 -9.68 -13.13
C LEU A 17 0.11 -8.44 -13.64
N VAL A 18 0.26 -8.29 -14.95
CA VAL A 18 0.87 -7.09 -15.56
C VAL A 18 -0.11 -5.93 -15.75
N MET A 19 -1.39 -6.10 -15.42
CA MET A 19 -2.36 -5.00 -15.46
C MET A 19 -2.18 -4.06 -14.27
N ASP A 20 -2.41 -2.77 -14.49
CA ASP A 20 -2.42 -1.80 -13.39
C ASP A 20 -3.72 -1.85 -12.58
N PHE A 21 -4.84 -2.28 -13.19
CA PHE A 21 -6.17 -2.26 -12.58
C PHE A 21 -6.93 -3.55 -12.84
N TRP A 22 -7.70 -4.01 -11.85
CA TRP A 22 -8.65 -5.12 -11.95
C TRP A 22 -10.06 -4.70 -11.62
N GLY A 23 -11.04 -5.38 -12.21
CA GLY A 23 -12.40 -5.39 -11.70
C GLY A 23 -12.50 -6.24 -10.43
N ALA A 24 -13.47 -5.94 -9.56
CA ALA A 24 -13.66 -6.71 -8.33
C ALA A 24 -14.02 -8.18 -8.58
N ASP A 25 -14.79 -8.44 -9.63
CA ASP A 25 -15.15 -9.80 -10.04
C ASP A 25 -13.91 -10.60 -10.49
N ASP A 26 -13.08 -10.01 -11.35
CA ASP A 26 -11.84 -10.62 -11.82
C ASP A 26 -10.89 -10.94 -10.67
N ALA A 27 -10.69 -10.00 -9.75
CA ALA A 27 -9.85 -10.21 -8.58
C ALA A 27 -10.35 -11.39 -7.73
N CYS A 28 -11.67 -11.48 -7.48
CA CYS A 28 -12.26 -12.58 -6.72
C CYS A 28 -12.07 -13.94 -7.42
N LYS A 29 -12.21 -13.99 -8.75
CA LYS A 29 -11.95 -15.20 -9.54
C LYS A 29 -10.48 -15.60 -9.46
N LEU A 30 -9.55 -14.65 -9.65
CA LEU A 30 -8.11 -14.91 -9.56
C LEU A 30 -7.72 -15.46 -8.18
N PHE A 31 -8.23 -14.90 -7.08
CA PHE A 31 -7.97 -15.41 -5.73
C PHE A 31 -8.56 -16.80 -5.49
N ALA A 32 -9.64 -17.15 -6.20
CA ALA A 32 -10.23 -18.47 -6.15
C ALA A 32 -9.54 -19.51 -7.06
N ASP A 33 -8.49 -19.10 -7.80
CA ASP A 33 -7.79 -19.90 -8.81
C ASP A 33 -8.64 -20.17 -10.07
N LEU A 34 -9.46 -19.19 -10.47
CA LEU A 34 -10.34 -19.22 -11.64
C LEU A 34 -9.91 -18.18 -12.69
N ASP A 35 -10.04 -18.52 -13.97
CA ASP A 35 -9.74 -17.65 -15.12
C ASP A 35 -10.88 -16.63 -15.32
N PRO A 36 -10.63 -15.31 -15.19
CA PRO A 36 -11.67 -14.32 -15.34
C PRO A 36 -12.26 -14.22 -16.76
N TYR A 37 -11.51 -14.63 -17.78
CA TYR A 37 -11.94 -14.50 -19.18
C TYR A 37 -12.88 -15.63 -19.62
N TYR A 38 -12.75 -16.81 -19.01
CA TYR A 38 -13.48 -17.99 -19.44
C TYR A 38 -14.73 -18.21 -18.58
N ALA A 39 -15.87 -17.77 -19.09
CA ALA A 39 -17.19 -18.19 -18.62
C ALA A 39 -17.89 -18.98 -19.74
N LYS A 40 -18.35 -20.19 -19.42
CA LYS A 40 -19.14 -21.01 -20.34
C LYS A 40 -20.54 -21.18 -19.76
N GLU A 41 -21.55 -20.88 -20.57
CA GLU A 41 -22.93 -21.23 -20.25
C GLU A 41 -23.12 -22.74 -20.41
N VAL A 42 -23.60 -23.39 -19.36
CA VAL A 42 -23.91 -24.83 -19.32
C VAL A 42 -25.34 -25.02 -18.80
N LEU A 43 -25.98 -26.12 -19.20
CA LEU A 43 -27.28 -26.52 -18.69
C LEU A 43 -27.08 -27.59 -17.61
N GLU A 44 -27.41 -27.27 -16.37
CA GLU A 44 -27.34 -28.20 -15.24
C GLU A 44 -28.74 -28.31 -14.61
N GLY A 45 -29.32 -29.51 -14.62
CA GLY A 45 -30.68 -29.72 -14.12
C GLY A 45 -31.79 -28.95 -14.87
N GLY A 46 -31.51 -28.40 -16.05
CA GLY A 46 -32.43 -27.54 -16.81
C GLY A 46 -32.27 -26.05 -16.54
N GLU A 47 -31.37 -25.66 -15.65
CA GLU A 47 -31.03 -24.26 -15.37
C GLU A 47 -29.77 -23.84 -16.13
N ARG A 48 -29.72 -22.56 -16.55
CA ARG A 48 -28.54 -21.96 -17.19
C ARG A 48 -27.57 -21.54 -16.09
N VAL A 49 -26.40 -22.19 -16.07
CA VAL A 49 -25.33 -21.92 -15.11
C VAL A 49 -24.10 -21.42 -15.86
N PHE A 50 -23.42 -20.41 -15.32
CA PHE A 50 -22.14 -19.95 -15.86
C PHE A 50 -20.99 -20.66 -15.13
N GLN A 51 -20.28 -21.53 -15.84
CA GLN A 51 -19.09 -22.20 -15.33
C GLN A 51 -17.85 -21.37 -15.67
N ILE A 52 -17.05 -21.05 -14.66
CA ILE A 52 -15.77 -20.37 -14.83
C ILE A 52 -14.65 -21.42 -14.90
N ALA A 53 -13.74 -21.29 -15.86
CA ALA A 53 -12.62 -22.23 -15.99
C ALA A 53 -11.59 -22.05 -14.85
N PRO A 54 -10.87 -23.10 -14.43
CA PRO A 54 -9.72 -22.93 -13.53
C PRO A 54 -8.59 -22.18 -14.23
N LEU A 55 -7.73 -21.50 -13.44
CA LEU A 55 -6.54 -20.84 -13.98
C LEU A 55 -5.56 -21.84 -14.62
N LEU A 56 -5.46 -23.04 -14.05
CA LEU A 56 -4.49 -24.05 -14.48
C LEU A 56 -5.05 -24.91 -15.62
N PRO A 57 -4.45 -24.86 -16.83
CA PRO A 57 -4.90 -25.66 -17.96
C PRO A 57 -4.66 -27.14 -17.71
N GLY A 58 -5.61 -27.97 -18.15
CA GLY A 58 -5.57 -29.42 -17.96
C GLY A 58 -6.09 -29.89 -16.60
N GLN A 59 -6.59 -28.98 -15.76
CA GLN A 59 -7.35 -29.32 -14.56
C GLN A 59 -8.85 -29.10 -14.78
N SER A 60 -9.69 -29.87 -14.09
CA SER A 60 -11.11 -29.57 -13.96
C SER A 60 -11.30 -28.57 -12.83
N GLY A 61 -12.10 -27.54 -13.08
CA GLY A 61 -12.54 -26.64 -12.01
C GLY A 61 -13.27 -27.43 -10.92
N THR A 62 -12.94 -27.19 -9.66
CA THR A 62 -13.55 -27.89 -8.52
C THR A 62 -14.72 -27.10 -7.95
N GLU A 63 -15.70 -27.79 -7.36
CA GLU A 63 -16.76 -27.13 -6.56
C GLU A 63 -16.18 -26.25 -5.45
N GLU A 64 -15.00 -26.62 -4.94
CA GLU A 64 -14.29 -25.83 -3.95
C GLU A 64 -13.80 -24.48 -4.49
N GLN A 65 -13.26 -24.43 -5.72
CA GLN A 65 -12.90 -23.16 -6.36
C GLN A 65 -14.13 -22.26 -6.52
N GLY A 66 -15.26 -22.81 -6.98
CA GLY A 66 -16.52 -22.07 -7.09
C GLY A 66 -17.02 -21.54 -5.75
N ARG A 67 -16.99 -22.36 -4.70
CA ARG A 67 -17.36 -21.97 -3.33
C ARG A 67 -16.44 -20.90 -2.75
N ARG A 68 -15.13 -20.98 -3.00
CA ARG A 68 -14.16 -19.93 -2.61
C ARG A 68 -14.48 -18.62 -3.30
N TYR A 69 -14.69 -18.62 -4.61
CA TYR A 69 -15.09 -17.43 -5.38
C TYR A 69 -16.35 -16.78 -4.79
N LEU A 70 -17.43 -17.54 -4.59
CA LEU A 70 -18.68 -17.02 -4.01
C LEU A 70 -18.45 -16.43 -2.60
N THR A 71 -17.58 -17.07 -1.81
CA THR A 71 -17.22 -16.57 -0.47
C THR A 71 -16.45 -15.26 -0.56
N TYR A 72 -15.47 -15.15 -1.46
CA TYR A 72 -14.67 -13.94 -1.64
C TYR A 72 -15.51 -12.80 -2.19
N ARG A 73 -16.40 -13.08 -3.15
CA ARG A 73 -17.35 -12.10 -3.69
C ARG A 73 -18.29 -11.59 -2.61
N LYS A 74 -18.90 -12.48 -1.82
CA LYS A 74 -19.74 -12.09 -0.69
C LYS A 74 -18.96 -11.27 0.35
N THR A 75 -17.70 -11.64 0.61
CA THR A 75 -16.83 -10.91 1.53
C THR A 75 -16.56 -9.50 1.01
N TRP A 76 -16.25 -9.37 -0.28
CA TRP A 76 -16.07 -8.09 -0.97
C TRP A 76 -17.32 -7.23 -0.83
N ASP A 77 -18.48 -7.73 -1.24
CA ASP A 77 -19.75 -6.99 -1.22
C ASP A 77 -20.17 -6.54 0.20
N SER A 78 -19.69 -7.21 1.24
CA SER A 78 -19.94 -6.85 2.64
C SER A 78 -18.94 -5.86 3.24
N CYS A 79 -17.87 -5.52 2.52
CA CYS A 79 -16.85 -4.59 3.00
C CYS A 79 -17.20 -3.14 2.64
N ASP A 80 -16.89 -2.23 3.56
CA ASP A 80 -16.92 -0.82 3.25
C ASP A 80 -15.63 -0.41 2.52
N HIS A 81 -15.78 -0.07 1.24
CA HIS A 81 -14.68 0.40 0.39
C HIS A 81 -14.64 1.94 0.29
N THR A 82 -15.57 2.63 0.96
CA THR A 82 -15.82 4.08 0.80
C THR A 82 -14.60 4.92 1.16
N GLU A 83 -13.86 4.55 2.21
CA GLU A 83 -12.63 5.26 2.62
C GLU A 83 -11.59 5.29 1.49
N TRP A 84 -11.43 4.17 0.78
CA TRP A 84 -10.51 4.09 -0.34
C TRP A 84 -11.08 4.78 -1.58
N LEU A 85 -12.37 4.58 -1.88
CA LEU A 85 -13.04 5.14 -3.05
C LEU A 85 -13.20 6.67 -3.02
N ASN A 86 -13.30 7.27 -1.83
CA ASN A 86 -13.47 8.71 -1.66
C ASN A 86 -12.14 9.48 -1.54
N ASN A 87 -11.01 8.77 -1.59
CA ASN A 87 -9.71 9.41 -1.55
C ASN A 87 -9.32 9.86 -2.97
N GLU A 88 -9.32 11.17 -3.22
CA GLU A 88 -8.94 11.77 -4.51
C GLU A 88 -7.54 11.40 -5.01
N ARG A 89 -6.68 10.87 -4.13
CA ARG A 89 -5.33 10.41 -4.47
C ARG A 89 -5.29 8.98 -5.00
N ASN A 90 -6.38 8.23 -4.86
CA ASN A 90 -6.45 6.85 -5.28
C ASN A 90 -6.84 6.77 -6.77
N PRO A 91 -5.98 6.18 -7.62
CA PRO A 91 -6.29 6.08 -9.03
C PRO A 91 -7.46 5.11 -9.25
N VAL A 92 -8.43 5.51 -10.05
CA VAL A 92 -9.57 4.68 -10.47
C VAL A 92 -9.65 4.68 -11.99
N LYS A 93 -9.97 3.52 -12.55
CA LYS A 93 -10.30 3.35 -13.97
C LYS A 93 -11.72 2.78 -14.06
N PHE A 94 -12.42 3.08 -15.13
CA PHE A 94 -13.70 2.42 -15.45
C PHE A 94 -13.48 1.44 -16.59
N GLY A 95 -14.05 0.23 -16.45
CA GLY A 95 -14.11 -0.77 -17.50
C GLY A 95 -15.09 -0.39 -18.61
N ASP A 96 -15.10 -1.16 -19.69
CA ASP A 96 -16.02 -0.95 -20.83
C ASP A 96 -17.49 -1.20 -20.46
N ASP A 97 -17.72 -1.98 -19.40
CA ASP A 97 -19.00 -2.27 -18.78
C ASP A 97 -19.45 -1.20 -17.76
N GLY A 98 -18.62 -0.19 -17.52
CA GLY A 98 -18.85 0.86 -16.52
C GLY A 98 -18.50 0.46 -15.09
N GLU A 99 -17.99 -0.76 -14.88
CA GLU A 99 -17.54 -1.19 -13.56
C GLU A 99 -16.26 -0.47 -13.13
N ARG A 100 -16.14 -0.20 -11.83
CA ARG A 100 -14.93 0.40 -11.28
C ARG A 100 -13.81 -0.62 -11.23
N MET A 101 -12.70 -0.28 -11.85
CA MET A 101 -11.45 -1.01 -11.75
C MET A 101 -10.53 -0.30 -10.77
N LEU A 102 -9.96 -1.07 -9.86
CA LEU A 102 -9.08 -0.60 -8.79
C LEU A 102 -7.67 -1.17 -8.98
N PRO A 103 -6.63 -0.52 -8.43
CA PRO A 103 -5.27 -1.01 -8.53
C PRO A 103 -5.11 -2.43 -8.02
N VAL A 104 -4.30 -3.23 -8.69
CA VAL A 104 -4.00 -4.61 -8.27
C VAL A 104 -3.57 -4.68 -6.80
N ASP A 105 -2.71 -3.74 -6.39
CA ASP A 105 -2.22 -3.60 -5.02
C ASP A 105 -3.35 -3.46 -3.98
N TYR A 106 -4.44 -2.80 -4.34
CA TYR A 106 -5.59 -2.65 -3.45
C TYR A 106 -6.23 -4.01 -3.15
N PHE A 107 -6.42 -4.83 -4.19
CA PHE A 107 -6.99 -6.17 -4.03
C PHE A 107 -6.08 -7.09 -3.24
N LEU A 108 -4.75 -7.02 -3.46
CA LEU A 108 -3.78 -7.79 -2.69
C LEU A 108 -3.79 -7.40 -1.20
N GLN A 109 -3.84 -6.10 -0.89
CA GLN A 109 -3.96 -5.59 0.48
C GLN A 109 -5.27 -6.02 1.13
N TRP A 110 -6.38 -5.91 0.40
CA TRP A 110 -7.69 -6.36 0.86
C TRP A 110 -7.70 -7.86 1.16
N ALA A 111 -7.19 -8.70 0.24
CA ALA A 111 -7.10 -10.13 0.43
C ALA A 111 -6.25 -10.49 1.66
N TYR A 112 -5.09 -9.83 1.83
CA TYR A 112 -4.26 -9.99 3.02
C TYR A 112 -4.99 -9.62 4.31
N ALA A 113 -5.65 -8.46 4.35
CA ALA A 113 -6.43 -8.00 5.50
C ALA A 113 -7.58 -8.96 5.87
N LYS A 114 -8.17 -9.62 4.86
CA LYS A 114 -9.24 -10.61 5.04
C LYS A 114 -8.74 -12.05 5.19
N ARG A 115 -7.42 -12.26 5.22
CA ARG A 115 -6.79 -13.58 5.30
C ARG A 115 -7.26 -14.53 4.18
N ILE A 116 -7.50 -13.97 2.99
CA ILE A 116 -7.85 -14.73 1.80
C ILE A 116 -6.55 -15.33 1.24
N PRO A 117 -6.44 -16.66 1.13
CA PRO A 117 -5.27 -17.30 0.54
C PRO A 117 -5.23 -17.00 -0.97
N ILE A 118 -4.04 -16.71 -1.48
CA ILE A 118 -3.79 -16.46 -2.91
C ILE A 118 -2.80 -17.54 -3.40
N PRO A 119 -3.28 -18.61 -4.03
CA PRO A 119 -2.46 -19.80 -4.32
C PRO A 119 -1.22 -19.51 -5.17
N TRP A 120 -1.31 -18.55 -6.09
CA TRP A 120 -0.25 -18.20 -7.03
C TRP A 120 0.66 -17.06 -6.55
N LEU A 121 0.45 -16.52 -5.35
CA LEU A 121 1.13 -15.29 -4.89
C LEU A 121 2.65 -15.45 -4.75
N GLU A 122 3.11 -16.58 -4.21
CA GLU A 122 4.53 -16.89 -4.05
C GLU A 122 5.21 -17.03 -5.41
N TRP A 123 4.60 -17.82 -6.31
CA TRP A 123 5.07 -17.96 -7.68
C TRP A 123 5.13 -16.61 -8.42
N ALA A 124 4.12 -15.75 -8.28
CA ALA A 124 4.07 -14.45 -8.95
C ALA A 124 5.16 -13.50 -8.45
N ASP A 125 5.52 -13.58 -7.16
CA ASP A 125 6.63 -12.82 -6.58
C ASP A 125 7.99 -13.33 -7.09
N ASP A 126 8.20 -14.64 -7.04
CA ASP A 126 9.45 -15.28 -7.48
C ASP A 126 9.76 -15.00 -8.96
N ASN A 127 8.73 -14.79 -9.79
CA ASN A 127 8.85 -14.49 -11.21
C ASN A 127 8.78 -12.99 -11.53
N GLY A 128 8.74 -12.12 -10.52
CA GLY A 128 8.81 -10.67 -10.68
C GLY A 128 7.57 -10.03 -11.31
N TYR A 129 6.42 -10.72 -11.33
CA TYR A 129 5.16 -10.16 -11.80
C TYR A 129 4.57 -9.16 -10.82
N LEU A 130 4.76 -9.41 -9.54
CA LEU A 130 4.41 -8.47 -8.49
C LEU A 130 5.65 -7.65 -8.23
N ASP A 131 5.64 -6.38 -8.64
CA ASP A 131 6.74 -5.47 -8.37
C ASP A 131 6.80 -5.15 -6.87
N ARG A 132 7.32 -6.10 -6.08
CA ARG A 132 7.67 -5.85 -4.68
C ARG A 132 8.88 -4.92 -4.56
N SER A 133 9.52 -4.48 -5.64
CA SER A 133 10.44 -3.33 -5.55
C SER A 133 9.69 -2.00 -5.45
N ARG A 134 8.44 -1.92 -5.94
CA ARG A 134 7.45 -0.90 -5.53
C ARG A 134 6.87 -1.14 -4.13
N GLN A 135 6.69 -2.40 -3.69
CA GLN A 135 6.07 -2.73 -2.38
C GLN A 135 7.02 -3.03 -1.21
N LYS A 136 8.36 -3.07 -1.40
CA LYS A 136 9.33 -3.05 -0.28
C LYS A 136 9.22 -1.76 0.56
N LEU A 137 8.34 -0.84 0.17
CA LEU A 137 8.00 0.41 0.82
C LEU A 137 6.70 0.38 1.65
N ALA A 138 5.98 -0.74 1.76
CA ALA A 138 4.63 -0.75 2.36
C ALA A 138 4.43 -1.69 3.57
N PHE A 139 5.48 -1.94 4.38
CA PHE A 139 5.32 -2.62 5.68
C PHE A 139 5.96 -1.85 6.84
N ALA A 140 5.90 -0.53 6.81
CA ALA A 140 6.06 0.27 8.01
C ALA A 140 4.67 0.80 8.37
N ASP A 141 4.21 0.43 9.57
CA ASP A 141 3.07 0.95 10.35
C ASP A 141 2.40 2.19 9.73
N ALA A 142 1.06 2.25 9.65
CA ALA A 142 0.23 3.18 8.83
C ALA A 142 0.54 4.69 8.94
N ASN A 143 1.49 5.09 9.78
CA ASN A 143 2.03 6.43 9.96
C ASN A 143 3.52 6.59 9.54
N THR A 144 4.12 5.61 8.86
CA THR A 144 5.56 5.61 8.54
C THR A 144 5.78 5.67 7.03
N ILE A 145 6.22 6.84 6.55
CA ILE A 145 6.66 7.00 5.16
C ILE A 145 8.10 6.52 5.04
N MET A 146 8.33 5.44 4.28
CA MET A 146 9.66 5.01 3.89
C MET A 146 10.12 5.84 2.70
N LEU A 147 11.05 6.76 2.91
CA LEU A 147 11.67 7.51 1.82
C LEU A 147 12.92 6.77 1.33
N PRO A 148 12.99 6.33 0.06
CA PRO A 148 14.23 5.82 -0.50
C PRO A 148 15.27 6.94 -0.56
N ILE A 149 16.21 6.97 0.40
CA ILE A 149 17.23 8.03 0.53
C ILE A 149 18.11 8.17 -0.74
N ASN A 150 18.14 7.14 -1.58
CA ASN A 150 18.89 7.11 -2.84
C ASN A 150 18.02 7.40 -4.09
N ASP A 151 16.73 7.75 -3.93
CA ASP A 151 15.87 8.11 -5.06
C ASP A 151 16.25 9.51 -5.58
N PRO A 152 16.68 9.65 -6.85
CA PRO A 152 17.13 10.92 -7.41
C PRO A 152 16.04 12.01 -7.45
N ARG A 153 14.77 11.65 -7.27
CA ARG A 153 13.64 12.58 -7.23
C ARG A 153 13.46 13.22 -5.85
N ILE A 154 14.09 12.67 -4.81
CA ILE A 154 13.99 13.21 -3.45
C ILE A 154 15.09 14.24 -3.23
N SER A 155 14.68 15.48 -2.94
CA SER A 155 15.64 16.54 -2.66
C SER A 155 16.50 16.22 -1.42
N LYS A 156 17.79 16.55 -1.49
CA LYS A 156 18.72 16.45 -0.36
C LYS A 156 18.18 17.16 0.89
N GLN A 157 17.47 18.27 0.70
CA GLN A 157 16.83 19.02 1.76
C GLN A 157 15.77 18.18 2.50
N LEU A 158 14.92 17.46 1.79
CA LEU A 158 13.92 16.59 2.42
C LEU A 158 14.58 15.44 3.19
N ILE A 159 15.66 14.85 2.64
CA ILE A 159 16.46 13.82 3.33
C ILE A 159 17.05 14.37 4.64
N ASP A 160 17.66 15.55 4.57
CA ASP A 160 18.26 16.21 5.73
C ASP A 160 17.22 16.46 6.83
N MET A 161 16.03 16.94 6.45
CA MET A 161 14.90 17.20 7.33
C MET A 161 14.42 15.93 8.04
N VAL A 162 14.19 14.83 7.30
CA VAL A 162 13.74 13.56 7.89
C VAL A 162 14.78 12.98 8.84
N GLN A 163 16.05 12.97 8.45
CA GLN A 163 17.13 12.51 9.32
C GLN A 163 17.24 13.35 10.60
N SER A 164 17.11 14.68 10.50
CA SER A 164 17.11 15.56 11.67
C SER A 164 15.87 15.35 12.54
N ALA A 165 14.72 15.03 11.95
CA ALA A 165 13.50 14.70 12.67
C ALA A 165 13.69 13.41 13.49
N VAL A 166 14.19 12.35 12.87
CA VAL A 166 14.44 11.06 13.54
C VAL A 166 15.51 11.21 14.62
N ALA A 167 16.61 11.88 14.34
CA ALA A 167 17.71 12.03 15.29
C ALA A 167 17.34 12.84 16.54
N ARG A 168 16.43 13.81 16.40
CA ARG A 168 16.02 14.70 17.50
C ARG A 168 14.74 14.25 18.17
N TRP A 169 13.69 14.02 17.39
CA TRP A 169 12.35 13.70 17.89
C TRP A 169 12.10 12.20 18.05
N GLY A 170 12.77 11.34 17.29
CA GLY A 170 12.56 9.88 17.35
C GLY A 170 12.96 9.23 18.69
N LYS A 171 13.76 9.93 19.51
CA LYS A 171 14.16 9.47 20.86
C LYS A 171 13.41 10.20 21.98
N TRP A 172 12.57 11.17 21.65
CA TRP A 172 11.85 11.96 22.64
C TRP A 172 10.66 11.17 23.17
N ASN A 173 10.56 11.06 24.50
CA ASN A 173 9.40 10.47 25.16
C ASN A 173 8.29 11.54 25.31
N PRO A 174 7.11 11.39 24.67
CA PRO A 174 6.03 12.36 24.77
C PRO A 174 5.51 12.61 26.20
N ALA A 175 5.67 11.63 27.09
CA ALA A 175 5.30 11.76 28.50
C ALA A 175 6.27 12.64 29.31
N ASP A 176 7.53 12.77 28.85
CA ASP A 176 8.54 13.60 29.48
C ASP A 176 8.84 14.85 28.62
N LYS A 177 8.24 15.97 29.03
CA LYS A 177 8.40 17.25 28.31
C LYS A 177 9.76 17.91 28.56
N THR A 178 10.55 17.46 29.53
CA THR A 178 11.83 18.10 29.89
C THR A 178 12.96 17.74 28.92
N THR A 179 12.86 16.60 28.26
CA THR A 179 13.83 16.09 27.27
C THR A 179 13.46 16.46 25.83
N ALA A 180 12.41 17.26 25.63
CA ALA A 180 11.94 17.67 24.32
C ALA A 180 12.98 18.54 23.58
N PRO A 181 13.36 18.18 22.34
CA PRO A 181 14.18 19.04 21.49
C PRO A 181 13.55 20.43 21.30
N THR A 182 14.39 21.45 21.12
CA THR A 182 13.92 22.80 20.73
C THR A 182 14.11 23.03 19.25
N ASN A 183 13.36 23.97 18.65
CA ASN A 183 13.59 24.39 17.27
C ASN A 183 15.04 24.85 17.06
N ALA A 184 15.65 25.55 18.04
CA ALA A 184 17.04 25.97 17.97
C ALA A 184 18.02 24.78 17.89
N THR A 185 17.73 23.69 18.59
CA THR A 185 18.51 22.44 18.51
C THR A 185 18.44 21.83 17.12
N VAL A 186 17.25 21.81 16.51
CA VAL A 186 17.03 21.30 15.15
C VAL A 186 17.69 22.20 14.11
N GLU A 187 17.59 23.53 14.26
CA GLU A 187 18.26 24.51 13.39
C GLU A 187 19.79 24.32 13.40
N GLY A 188 20.38 24.07 14.57
CA GLY A 188 21.81 23.79 14.69
C GLY A 188 22.23 22.50 13.98
N ASP A 189 21.36 21.50 13.92
CA ASP A 189 21.59 20.25 13.19
C ASP A 189 21.57 20.48 11.68
N LEU A 190 20.55 21.20 11.17
CA LEU A 190 20.44 21.56 9.75
C LEU A 190 21.59 22.45 9.30
N LEU A 191 22.10 23.34 10.16
CA LEU A 191 23.28 24.14 9.89
C LEU A 191 24.52 23.26 9.67
N LYS A 192 24.74 22.23 10.50
CA LYS A 192 25.84 21.27 10.33
C LYS A 192 25.73 20.46 9.03
N LYS A 193 24.51 20.26 8.53
CA LYS A 193 24.23 19.64 7.23
C LYS A 193 24.39 20.58 6.03
N GLY A 194 24.78 21.83 6.27
CA GLY A 194 25.12 22.80 5.23
C GLY A 194 23.99 23.74 4.82
N TRP A 195 22.86 23.75 5.52
CA TRP A 195 21.79 24.72 5.26
C TRP A 195 22.23 26.11 5.69
N LYS A 196 22.56 27.00 4.74
CA LYS A 196 23.10 28.35 5.05
C LYS A 196 22.02 29.37 5.40
N SER A 197 20.82 29.27 4.83
CA SER A 197 19.73 30.25 5.07
C SER A 197 19.09 30.08 6.46
N PRO A 198 19.16 31.09 7.35
CA PRO A 198 18.49 31.04 8.66
C PRO A 198 16.97 30.88 8.55
N THR A 199 16.35 31.55 7.57
CA THR A 199 14.90 31.47 7.34
C THR A 199 14.47 30.06 6.98
N MET A 200 15.20 29.39 6.07
CA MET A 200 14.90 28.01 5.67
C MET A 200 15.07 27.02 6.82
N ARG A 201 16.12 27.19 7.65
CA ARG A 201 16.32 26.34 8.83
C ARG A 201 15.18 26.48 9.83
N LYS A 202 14.73 27.70 10.11
CA LYS A 202 13.59 27.96 11.01
C LYS A 202 12.29 27.33 10.51
N LEU A 203 12.02 27.48 9.21
CA LEU A 203 10.84 26.88 8.58
C LEU A 203 10.91 25.35 8.67
N ALA A 204 12.03 24.74 8.25
CA ALA A 204 12.24 23.31 8.31
C ALA A 204 12.12 22.75 9.74
N ALA A 205 12.73 23.41 10.73
CA ALA A 205 12.63 23.02 12.13
C ALA A 205 11.19 23.07 12.67
N SER A 206 10.37 23.97 12.12
CA SER A 206 8.95 24.08 12.49
C SER A 206 8.10 23.01 11.80
N ILE A 207 8.43 22.64 10.55
CA ILE A 207 7.73 21.61 9.77
C ILE A 207 7.94 20.21 10.39
N ILE A 208 9.18 19.85 10.73
CA ILE A 208 9.49 18.47 11.19
C ILE A 208 9.16 18.20 12.66
N ARG A 209 8.55 19.18 13.32
CA ARG A 209 8.26 19.11 14.75
C ARG A 209 6.91 18.39 14.95
N PRO A 210 6.82 17.42 15.89
CA PRO A 210 5.55 16.79 16.23
C PRO A 210 4.52 17.80 16.75
N GLU A 211 3.26 17.61 16.39
CA GLU A 211 2.16 18.50 16.77
C GLU A 211 2.02 18.63 18.30
N ASN A 212 2.24 17.52 19.03
CA ASN A 212 2.15 17.44 20.48
C ASN A 212 3.42 17.90 21.22
N ALA A 213 4.49 18.28 20.51
CA ALA A 213 5.73 18.72 21.15
C ALA A 213 5.54 20.07 21.87
N PRO A 214 6.24 20.36 22.98
CA PRO A 214 6.16 21.64 23.66
C PRO A 214 6.60 22.79 22.75
N ARG A 215 5.74 23.82 22.56
CA ARG A 215 6.17 25.08 21.94
C ARG A 215 6.96 25.77 23.03
N GLY A 216 8.29 25.61 23.02
CA GLY A 216 9.17 26.20 24.03
C GLY A 216 8.70 27.62 24.34
N MET A 217 8.57 27.94 25.64
CA MET A 217 8.03 29.24 26.06
C MET A 217 8.78 30.34 25.31
N SER A 218 8.05 31.21 24.59
CA SER A 218 8.59 32.49 24.21
C SER A 218 9.11 33.11 25.51
N LYS A 219 10.43 33.33 25.63
CA LYS A 219 10.95 34.09 26.77
C LYS A 219 10.11 35.35 26.83
N LYS A 220 9.24 35.49 27.85
CA LYS A 220 8.61 36.76 28.14
C LYS A 220 9.78 37.73 28.29
N VAL A 221 9.91 38.63 27.33
CA VAL A 221 10.82 39.75 27.46
C VAL A 221 10.20 40.59 28.56
N THR A 222 10.59 40.33 29.81
CA THR A 222 10.36 41.25 30.91
C THR A 222 11.21 42.48 30.60
N LYS A 223 10.62 43.42 29.85
CA LYS A 223 11.10 44.79 29.86
C LYS A 223 10.96 45.27 31.30
N LYS A 224 12.07 45.27 32.05
CA LYS A 224 12.19 46.13 33.22
C LYS A 224 12.06 47.55 32.71
N VAL A 225 10.93 48.18 32.99
CA VAL A 225 10.83 49.63 32.93
C VAL A 225 11.62 50.13 34.14
N GLN A 226 12.79 50.72 33.88
CA GLN A 226 13.48 51.63 34.78
C GLN A 226 13.20 53.04 34.30
#